data_AF-A0A124FS30-F1
#
_entry.id   AF-A0A124FS30-F1
#
_cell.length_a   1.000
_cell.length_b   1.000
_cell.length_c   1.000
_cell.angle_alpha   90.00
_cell.angle_beta   90.00
_cell.angle_gamma   90.00
#
_symmetry.space_group_name_H-M   'P 1'
#
loop_
_entity.id
_entity.type
_entity.pdbx_description
1 polymer ?
#
loop_
_entity_poly.entity_id
_entity_poly.type
_entity_poly.pdbx_seq_one_letter_code
_entity_poly.pdbx_strand_id
1 'polypeptide(L)'
;NPYCLENTTVCRDRQTAFLPGFKPGVSCLIIMNGYWDGPKPEPQVRTIEEMREVLADPGCTSDQPLYFMYRDLARSESDRNWLRQHHVRYDITIIPSRTLCGEYIKTKGHYHTANPAGELYPEIYEVLEGTGHYLLQTQNADDVVMIEGTVGDKILIPPGYGHVTINPAREDLVMANLVSSEFSSNYGPYADLQGAAYYEMEGGALVKNPRYRDAPPVRYCNPVEVPDLGIEKEIGLYDLIGRPRSVAFLNHPEQFMEIFADVTGGCLVMR
;
A
#
# COMPACT_ATOMS: atom_id res chain seq x y z
N ASN A 1 -36.06 36.17 -7.21
CA ASN A 1 -35.34 35.29 -8.14
C ASN A 1 -34.37 36.12 -9.01
N PRO A 2 -33.16 36.44 -8.51
CA PRO A 2 -32.04 36.93 -9.35
C PRO A 2 -30.72 36.16 -9.07
N TYR A 3 -29.92 35.86 -10.10
CA TYR A 3 -28.66 36.54 -10.51
C TYR A 3 -27.47 36.50 -9.53
N CYS A 4 -26.31 36.16 -10.10
CA CYS A 4 -24.96 35.94 -9.53
C CYS A 4 -24.36 37.11 -8.73
N LEU A 5 -23.39 36.81 -7.83
CA LEU A 5 -21.99 37.29 -7.85
C LEU A 5 -21.21 36.95 -6.55
N GLU A 6 -19.96 36.50 -6.76
CA GLU A 6 -18.71 36.78 -6.01
C GLU A 6 -18.43 36.30 -4.56
N ASN A 7 -17.27 35.65 -4.44
CA ASN A 7 -16.32 35.60 -3.32
C ASN A 7 -16.86 35.38 -1.90
N THR A 8 -16.68 34.15 -1.39
CA THR A 8 -16.29 33.97 0.02
C THR A 8 -15.31 32.81 0.16
N THR A 9 -14.08 33.18 0.50
CA THR A 9 -13.12 32.38 1.25
C THR A 9 -13.82 31.69 2.42
N VAL A 10 -13.82 30.36 2.46
CA VAL A 10 -14.11 29.63 3.71
C VAL A 10 -12.92 28.74 4.02
N CYS A 11 -11.99 29.33 4.76
CA CYS A 11 -11.05 28.58 5.56
C CYS A 11 -11.81 27.84 6.67
N ARG A 12 -11.45 26.56 6.85
CA ARG A 12 -11.52 25.71 8.05
C ARG A 12 -12.54 26.11 9.14
N ASP A 13 -13.43 25.16 9.46
CA ASP A 13 -13.55 24.75 10.85
C ASP A 13 -13.99 23.29 10.99
N ARG A 14 -13.27 22.56 11.85
CA ARG A 14 -13.63 21.24 12.38
C ARG A 14 -14.89 21.42 13.23
N GLN A 15 -16.02 20.87 12.82
CA GLN A 15 -17.14 20.63 13.74
C GLN A 15 -17.59 19.17 13.65
N THR A 16 -17.22 18.44 14.70
CA THR A 16 -17.83 17.18 15.11
C THR A 16 -19.30 17.42 15.43
N ALA A 17 -20.20 17.04 14.53
CA ALA A 17 -21.63 16.95 14.83
C ALA A 17 -21.88 15.62 15.56
N PHE A 18 -22.14 15.72 16.88
CA PHE A 18 -22.61 14.60 17.69
C PHE A 18 -24.07 14.28 17.35
N LEU A 19 -24.33 13.08 16.83
CA LEU A 19 -25.67 12.48 16.83
C LEU A 19 -25.82 11.58 18.07
N PRO A 20 -26.90 11.68 18.85
CA PRO A 20 -27.07 10.88 20.06
C PRO A 20 -27.57 9.48 19.70
N GLY A 21 -26.85 8.42 20.09
CA GLY A 21 -27.40 7.06 19.96
C GLY A 21 -26.46 5.85 20.01
N PHE A 22 -25.14 6.00 20.17
CA PHE A 22 -24.23 4.84 20.19
C PHE A 22 -23.47 4.68 21.51
N LYS A 23 -23.38 3.42 21.96
CA LYS A 23 -22.67 2.98 23.17
C LYS A 23 -21.17 3.39 23.11
N PRO A 24 -20.54 3.72 24.25
CA PRO A 24 -19.13 4.08 24.26
C PRO A 24 -18.27 2.84 23.99
N GLY A 25 -17.42 2.88 22.97
CA GLY A 25 -16.41 1.83 22.74
C GLY A 25 -15.92 1.63 21.32
N VAL A 26 -16.60 2.14 20.29
CA VAL A 26 -16.08 2.16 18.91
C VAL A 26 -16.57 3.44 18.25
N SER A 27 -15.73 4.47 18.22
CA SER A 27 -15.98 5.63 17.37
C SER A 27 -15.69 5.19 15.93
N CYS A 28 -16.71 4.78 15.20
CA CYS A 28 -16.64 4.77 13.74
C CYS A 28 -16.66 6.23 13.31
N LEU A 29 -15.46 6.82 13.27
CA LEU A 29 -15.25 8.14 12.71
C LEU A 29 -15.45 8.00 11.20
N ILE A 30 -16.70 8.15 10.73
CA ILE A 30 -17.00 8.38 9.33
C ILE A 30 -16.47 9.78 9.00
N ILE A 31 -15.16 9.87 8.77
CA ILE A 31 -14.64 10.99 8.01
C ILE A 31 -15.08 10.72 6.57
N MET A 32 -15.88 11.61 5.98
CA MET A 32 -15.98 11.73 4.53
C MET A 32 -14.59 12.14 4.02
N ASN A 33 -13.70 11.17 3.91
CA ASN A 33 -12.38 11.40 3.37
C ASN A 33 -12.50 11.45 1.84
N GLY A 34 -11.91 12.47 1.22
CA GLY A 34 -12.03 12.72 -0.22
C GLY A 34 -11.41 11.64 -1.11
N TYR A 35 -10.72 10.65 -0.55
CA TYR A 35 -10.01 9.60 -1.29
C TYR A 35 -10.91 8.46 -1.82
N TRP A 36 -12.15 8.29 -1.32
CA TRP A 36 -13.05 7.23 -1.79
C TRP A 36 -14.51 7.65 -1.68
N ASP A 37 -15.21 7.59 -2.80
CA ASP A 37 -16.60 7.99 -3.00
C ASP A 37 -17.56 6.80 -3.22
N GLY A 38 -17.04 5.57 -3.16
CA GLY A 38 -17.83 4.34 -3.28
C GLY A 38 -18.28 3.74 -1.92
N PRO A 39 -19.04 2.62 -1.95
CA PRO A 39 -19.33 1.85 -0.75
C PRO A 39 -18.05 1.40 -0.04
N LYS A 40 -18.03 1.47 1.29
CA LYS A 40 -16.91 1.05 2.13
C LYS A 40 -17.36 -0.08 3.07
N PRO A 41 -16.82 -1.30 2.96
CA PRO A 41 -17.12 -2.37 3.90
C PRO A 41 -16.47 -2.10 5.26
N GLU A 42 -16.79 -2.91 6.27
CA GLU A 42 -16.00 -2.92 7.51
C GLU A 42 -14.55 -3.29 7.20
N PRO A 43 -13.56 -2.57 7.77
CA PRO A 43 -12.16 -2.86 7.49
C PRO A 43 -11.72 -4.16 8.16
N GLN A 44 -10.79 -4.85 7.50
CA GLN A 44 -9.89 -5.74 8.21
C GLN A 44 -8.88 -4.90 8.98
N VAL A 45 -8.80 -5.15 10.29
CA VAL A 45 -7.96 -4.37 11.20
C VAL A 45 -6.72 -5.17 11.54
N ARG A 46 -5.54 -4.55 11.42
CA ARG A 46 -4.31 -5.17 11.91
C ARG A 46 -4.01 -4.72 13.34
N THR A 47 -3.86 -5.68 14.22
CA THR A 47 -3.52 -5.47 15.63
C THR A 47 -2.02 -5.66 15.89
N ILE A 48 -1.56 -5.28 17.08
CA ILE A 48 -0.18 -5.51 17.47
C ILE A 48 0.16 -7.00 17.62
N GLU A 49 -0.78 -7.82 18.09
CA GLU A 49 -0.54 -9.26 18.23
C GLU A 49 -0.23 -9.92 16.89
N GLU A 50 -0.95 -9.52 15.84
CA GLU A 50 -0.72 -10.03 14.48
C GLU A 50 0.59 -9.52 13.85
N MET A 51 1.15 -8.43 14.38
CA MET A 51 2.38 -7.80 13.90
C MET A 51 3.60 -8.18 14.75
N ARG A 52 3.41 -8.81 15.91
CA ARG A 52 4.45 -9.05 16.92
C ARG A 52 5.70 -9.71 16.36
N GLU A 53 5.53 -10.69 15.50
CA GLU A 53 6.61 -11.45 14.88
C GLU A 53 7.42 -10.64 13.86
N VAL A 54 6.98 -9.44 13.44
CA VAL A 54 7.67 -8.60 12.45
C VAL A 54 8.11 -7.24 12.99
N LEU A 55 7.99 -6.99 14.29
CA LEU A 55 8.41 -5.73 14.91
C LEU A 55 9.92 -5.72 15.19
N ALA A 56 10.52 -4.52 15.15
CA ALA A 56 11.89 -4.31 15.63
C ALA A 56 12.02 -4.70 17.12
N ASP A 57 11.01 -4.36 17.93
CA ASP A 57 10.86 -4.78 19.33
C ASP A 57 9.60 -5.64 19.51
N PRO A 58 9.73 -6.99 19.55
CA PRO A 58 8.61 -7.90 19.79
C PRO A 58 7.96 -7.77 21.18
N GLY A 59 8.62 -7.10 22.14
CA GLY A 59 8.10 -6.82 23.47
C GLY A 59 7.16 -5.62 23.52
N CYS A 60 7.05 -4.87 22.42
CA CYS A 60 6.20 -3.69 22.36
C CYS A 60 4.72 -4.03 22.55
N THR A 61 3.98 -3.12 23.19
CA THR A 61 2.54 -3.25 23.43
C THR A 61 1.79 -2.04 22.86
N SER A 62 0.55 -2.26 22.43
CA SER A 62 -0.37 -1.21 21.97
C SER A 62 -1.80 -1.68 22.12
N ASP A 63 -2.69 -0.80 22.54
CA ASP A 63 -4.13 -1.02 22.60
C ASP A 63 -4.87 -0.46 21.37
N GLN A 64 -4.14 0.18 20.45
CA GLN A 64 -4.69 0.78 19.24
C GLN A 64 -4.46 -0.12 18.02
N PRO A 65 -5.44 -0.21 17.09
CA PRO A 65 -5.23 -0.75 15.74
C PRO A 65 -4.02 -0.15 15.02
N LEU A 66 -3.18 -0.98 14.42
CA LEU A 66 -1.97 -0.55 13.72
C LEU A 66 -2.27 -0.05 12.31
N TYR A 67 -3.14 -0.70 11.54
CA TYR A 67 -3.62 -0.19 10.25
C TYR A 67 -4.93 -0.87 9.82
N PHE A 68 -5.58 -0.31 8.81
CA PHE A 68 -6.89 -0.74 8.33
C PHE A 68 -6.83 -1.08 6.85
N MET A 69 -7.45 -2.17 6.43
CA MET A 69 -7.53 -2.60 5.04
C MET A 69 -8.99 -2.75 4.62
N TYR A 70 -9.37 -2.08 3.55
CA TYR A 70 -10.68 -2.18 2.89
C TYR A 70 -10.47 -2.92 1.59
N ARG A 71 -10.92 -4.17 1.55
CA ARG A 71 -10.66 -5.08 0.43
C ARG A 71 -11.86 -5.18 -0.51
N ASP A 72 -11.61 -5.52 -1.77
CA ASP A 72 -12.65 -5.76 -2.80
C ASP A 72 -13.60 -4.57 -3.00
N LEU A 73 -13.00 -3.38 -3.12
CA LEU A 73 -13.70 -2.12 -3.32
C LEU A 73 -14.08 -1.93 -4.79
N ALA A 74 -15.28 -1.41 -5.01
CA ALA A 74 -15.78 -0.99 -6.31
C ALA A 74 -16.79 0.14 -6.13
N ARG A 75 -16.70 1.19 -6.95
CA ARG A 75 -17.62 2.34 -6.99
C ARG A 75 -19.01 1.96 -7.50
N SER A 76 -19.09 0.97 -8.40
CA SER A 76 -20.35 0.49 -8.97
C SER A 76 -20.39 -1.04 -9.07
N GLU A 77 -21.59 -1.61 -9.24
CA GLU A 77 -21.75 -3.04 -9.51
C GLU A 77 -21.16 -3.43 -10.88
N SER A 78 -21.14 -2.52 -11.84
CA SER A 78 -20.48 -2.73 -13.13
C SER A 78 -18.98 -2.90 -12.95
N ASP A 79 -18.35 -2.02 -12.16
CA ASP A 79 -16.92 -2.09 -11.87
C ASP A 79 -16.58 -3.37 -11.10
N ARG A 80 -17.40 -3.74 -10.12
CA ARG A 80 -17.26 -5.00 -9.37
C ARG A 80 -17.28 -6.21 -10.30
N ASN A 81 -18.23 -6.25 -11.23
CA ASN A 81 -18.32 -7.34 -12.20
C ASN A 81 -17.12 -7.34 -13.16
N TRP A 82 -16.65 -6.16 -13.59
CA TRP A 82 -15.46 -6.05 -14.43
C TRP A 82 -14.21 -6.55 -13.71
N LEU A 83 -13.96 -6.11 -12.47
CA LEU A 83 -12.84 -6.55 -11.63
C LEU A 83 -12.83 -8.08 -11.46
N ARG A 84 -13.99 -8.68 -11.14
CA ARG A 84 -14.15 -10.13 -11.03
C ARG A 84 -13.86 -10.86 -12.33
N GLN A 85 -14.37 -10.36 -13.46
CA GLN A 85 -14.13 -10.97 -14.78
C GLN A 85 -12.66 -10.94 -15.20
N HIS A 86 -11.89 -9.96 -14.69
CA HIS A 86 -10.48 -9.80 -15.01
C HIS A 86 -9.56 -10.35 -13.91
N HIS A 87 -10.11 -10.98 -12.86
CA HIS A 87 -9.36 -11.51 -11.73
C HIS A 87 -8.44 -10.46 -11.07
N VAL A 88 -8.97 -9.25 -10.86
CA VAL A 88 -8.25 -8.14 -10.23
C VAL A 88 -9.05 -7.63 -9.04
N ARG A 89 -8.34 -7.22 -7.99
CA ARG A 89 -8.92 -6.65 -6.77
C ARG A 89 -8.37 -5.25 -6.54
N TYR A 90 -9.25 -4.30 -6.25
CA TYR A 90 -8.89 -2.95 -5.80
C TYR A 90 -9.11 -2.84 -4.29
N ASP A 91 -8.08 -2.41 -3.58
CA ASP A 91 -8.10 -2.29 -2.12
C ASP A 91 -7.64 -0.88 -1.69
N ILE A 92 -8.03 -0.47 -0.49
CA ILE A 92 -7.49 0.73 0.18
C ILE A 92 -6.92 0.33 1.54
N THR A 93 -5.72 0.82 1.85
CA THR A 93 -5.08 0.66 3.15
C THR A 93 -4.84 2.03 3.79
N ILE A 94 -5.12 2.14 5.08
CA ILE A 94 -4.89 3.34 5.89
C ILE A 94 -3.89 3.01 7.00
N ILE A 95 -2.78 3.71 7.02
CA ILE A 95 -1.71 3.56 8.01
C ILE A 95 -1.61 4.85 8.84
N PRO A 96 -2.00 4.85 10.12
CA PRO A 96 -1.95 6.03 10.96
C PRO A 96 -0.53 6.56 11.18
N SER A 97 -0.37 7.89 11.26
CA SER A 97 0.92 8.50 11.61
C SER A 97 1.18 8.35 13.11
N ARG A 98 2.03 7.39 13.46
CA ARG A 98 2.62 7.26 14.80
C ARG A 98 3.84 6.33 14.78
N THR A 99 4.46 6.20 15.94
CA THR A 99 5.50 5.21 16.19
C THR A 99 5.04 4.17 17.20
N LEU A 100 5.67 3.01 17.16
CA LEU A 100 5.46 1.87 18.04
C LEU A 100 6.82 1.48 18.62
N CYS A 101 7.08 1.85 19.88
CA CYS A 101 8.38 1.66 20.53
C CYS A 101 9.57 2.19 19.71
N GLY A 102 9.38 3.35 19.06
CA GLY A 102 10.40 3.99 18.24
C GLY A 102 10.47 3.52 16.78
N GLU A 103 9.72 2.49 16.38
CA GLU A 103 9.58 2.07 14.98
C GLU A 103 8.37 2.78 14.34
N TYR A 104 8.46 3.25 13.09
CA TYR A 104 7.28 3.77 12.40
C TYR A 104 6.24 2.66 12.13
N ILE A 105 4.96 3.01 12.12
CA ILE A 105 3.92 2.03 11.76
C ILE A 105 4.13 1.58 10.31
N LYS A 106 4.07 0.27 10.11
CA LYS A 106 4.24 -0.38 8.82
C LYS A 106 3.27 -1.53 8.61
N THR A 107 3.12 -1.95 7.35
CA THR A 107 2.42 -3.19 7.01
C THR A 107 3.22 -4.43 7.43
N LYS A 108 2.58 -5.60 7.45
CA LYS A 108 3.20 -6.84 7.96
C LYS A 108 4.40 -7.29 7.14
N GLY A 109 4.39 -7.02 5.84
CA GLY A 109 5.37 -7.55 4.89
C GLY A 109 5.00 -8.95 4.42
N HIS A 110 5.09 -9.20 3.11
CA HIS A 110 4.83 -10.51 2.53
C HIS A 110 5.41 -10.65 1.12
N TYR A 111 5.48 -11.89 0.66
CA TYR A 111 5.70 -12.24 -0.74
C TYR A 111 4.39 -12.73 -1.37
N HIS A 112 4.28 -12.68 -2.69
CA HIS A 112 3.17 -13.26 -3.44
C HIS A 112 3.47 -14.69 -3.85
N THR A 113 2.41 -15.47 -4.12
CA THR A 113 2.54 -16.80 -4.73
C THR A 113 2.78 -16.72 -6.23
N ALA A 114 3.22 -17.84 -6.82
CA ALA A 114 3.35 -17.98 -8.27
C ALA A 114 1.99 -18.17 -8.95
N ASN A 115 1.86 -17.62 -10.15
CA ASN A 115 0.78 -17.88 -11.09
C ASN A 115 0.95 -19.26 -11.76
N PRO A 116 0.01 -19.73 -12.59
CA PRO A 116 0.12 -21.02 -13.28
C PRO A 116 1.33 -21.16 -14.23
N ALA A 117 1.93 -20.06 -14.68
CA ALA A 117 3.14 -20.05 -15.49
C ALA A 117 4.43 -20.16 -14.66
N GLY A 118 4.33 -20.08 -13.33
CA GLY A 118 5.47 -20.13 -12.42
C GLY A 118 6.01 -18.76 -12.01
N GLU A 119 5.42 -17.67 -12.50
CA GLU A 119 5.85 -16.31 -12.18
C GLU A 119 5.11 -15.74 -10.98
N LEU A 120 5.81 -15.01 -10.11
CA LEU A 120 5.20 -14.41 -8.92
C LEU A 120 4.29 -13.24 -9.30
N TYR A 121 3.12 -13.16 -8.67
CA TYR A 121 2.18 -12.07 -8.95
C TYR A 121 2.77 -10.69 -8.58
N PRO A 122 2.70 -9.69 -9.47
CA PRO A 122 3.06 -8.32 -9.15
C PRO A 122 1.88 -7.60 -8.46
N GLU A 123 2.15 -6.39 -7.97
CA GLU A 123 1.13 -5.50 -7.40
C GLU A 123 1.50 -4.05 -7.70
N ILE A 124 0.50 -3.18 -7.78
CA ILE A 124 0.73 -1.76 -7.96
C ILE A 124 -0.04 -0.97 -6.90
N TYR A 125 0.65 -0.02 -6.28
CA TYR A 125 0.09 0.92 -5.32
C TYR A 125 -0.10 2.30 -5.93
N GLU A 126 -1.02 3.07 -5.35
CA GLU A 126 -1.15 4.51 -5.51
C GLU A 126 -1.24 5.18 -4.14
N VAL A 127 -0.50 6.27 -3.94
CA VAL A 127 -0.68 7.12 -2.75
C VAL A 127 -1.84 8.08 -2.99
N LEU A 128 -2.87 8.00 -2.15
CA LEU A 128 -4.05 8.86 -2.21
C LEU A 128 -3.94 10.07 -1.27
N GLU A 129 -3.36 9.86 -0.08
CA GLU A 129 -3.08 10.92 0.90
C GLU A 129 -1.78 10.62 1.65
N GLY A 130 -1.04 11.68 2.02
CA GLY A 130 0.21 11.59 2.78
C GLY A 130 1.43 11.17 1.95
N THR A 131 2.43 10.63 2.65
CA THR A 131 3.68 10.10 2.08
C THR A 131 3.92 8.70 2.60
N GLY A 132 4.28 7.78 1.70
CA GLY A 132 4.58 6.39 2.04
C GLY A 132 5.99 6.01 1.64
N HIS A 133 6.65 5.23 2.49
CA HIS A 133 7.94 4.59 2.22
C HIS A 133 7.70 3.10 1.95
N TYR A 134 8.09 2.65 0.76
CA TYR A 134 7.88 1.29 0.28
C TYR A 134 9.21 0.56 0.27
N LEU A 135 9.44 -0.29 1.27
CA LEU A 135 10.64 -1.11 1.40
C LEU A 135 10.41 -2.45 0.70
N LEU A 136 11.08 -2.63 -0.43
CA LEU A 136 11.05 -3.83 -1.26
C LEU A 136 12.32 -4.64 -1.02
N GLN A 137 12.22 -5.98 -1.04
CA GLN A 137 13.39 -6.86 -0.99
C GLN A 137 13.15 -8.16 -1.76
N THR A 138 14.21 -8.75 -2.30
CA THR A 138 14.18 -10.13 -2.80
C THR A 138 14.04 -11.13 -1.65
N GLN A 139 13.66 -12.37 -1.94
CA GLN A 139 13.46 -13.41 -0.92
C GLN A 139 14.69 -13.65 -0.03
N ASN A 140 15.89 -13.54 -0.60
CA ASN A 140 17.16 -13.67 0.12
C ASN A 140 17.70 -12.31 0.63
N ALA A 141 16.96 -11.22 0.39
CA ALA A 141 17.37 -9.84 0.65
C ALA A 141 18.76 -9.48 0.10
N ASP A 142 19.14 -10.05 -1.04
CA ASP A 142 20.36 -9.68 -1.75
C ASP A 142 20.18 -8.39 -2.58
N ASP A 143 18.94 -7.92 -2.71
CA ASP A 143 18.60 -6.58 -3.12
C ASP A 143 17.52 -6.00 -2.20
N VAL A 144 17.72 -4.76 -1.75
CA VAL A 144 16.84 -4.04 -0.84
C VAL A 144 16.69 -2.60 -1.31
N VAL A 145 15.45 -2.19 -1.50
CA VAL A 145 15.12 -0.90 -2.12
C VAL A 145 14.05 -0.17 -1.35
N MET A 146 14.23 1.13 -1.17
CA MET A 146 13.21 2.04 -0.68
C MET A 146 12.69 2.89 -1.84
N ILE A 147 11.37 2.98 -1.97
CA ILE A 147 10.70 3.94 -2.84
C ILE A 147 9.88 4.88 -1.97
N GLU A 148 10.12 6.18 -2.08
CA GLU A 148 9.29 7.21 -1.46
C GLU A 148 8.19 7.60 -2.44
N GLY A 149 6.93 7.51 -2.02
CA GLY A 149 5.76 7.88 -2.80
C GLY A 149 4.96 8.99 -2.11
N THR A 150 4.52 9.95 -2.89
CA THR A 150 3.61 11.04 -2.50
C THR A 150 2.32 10.96 -3.31
N VAL A 151 1.32 11.77 -2.97
CA VAL A 151 -0.01 11.76 -3.63
C VAL A 151 0.09 11.69 -5.16
N GLY A 152 -0.61 10.71 -5.74
CA GLY A 152 -0.66 10.40 -7.17
C GLY A 152 0.43 9.42 -7.65
N ASP A 153 1.54 9.29 -6.91
CA ASP A 153 2.63 8.40 -7.32
C ASP A 153 2.19 6.93 -7.34
N LYS A 154 2.69 6.21 -8.34
CA LYS A 154 2.45 4.78 -8.52
C LYS A 154 3.70 3.98 -8.18
N ILE A 155 3.53 2.98 -7.32
CA ILE A 155 4.61 2.11 -6.88
C ILE A 155 4.35 0.70 -7.40
N LEU A 156 5.11 0.29 -8.41
CA LEU A 156 5.04 -1.04 -8.98
C LEU A 156 5.93 -1.99 -8.20
N ILE A 157 5.34 -3.04 -7.61
CA ILE A 157 6.05 -4.15 -6.99
C ILE A 157 6.24 -5.24 -8.06
N PRO A 158 7.47 -5.45 -8.55
CA PRO A 158 7.71 -6.48 -9.57
C PRO A 158 7.63 -7.89 -8.99
N PRO A 159 7.47 -8.92 -9.85
CA PRO A 159 7.65 -10.31 -9.45
C PRO A 159 8.99 -10.53 -8.73
N GLY A 160 9.01 -11.38 -7.70
CA GLY A 160 10.23 -11.68 -6.93
C GLY A 160 10.47 -10.81 -5.70
N TYR A 161 9.79 -9.67 -5.58
CA TYR A 161 9.95 -8.77 -4.43
C TYR A 161 8.84 -8.94 -3.39
N GLY A 162 9.27 -9.08 -2.14
CA GLY A 162 8.43 -8.83 -0.99
C GLY A 162 8.44 -7.34 -0.67
N HIS A 163 7.41 -6.86 0.01
CA HIS A 163 7.25 -5.43 0.23
C HIS A 163 6.60 -5.12 1.58
N VAL A 164 7.05 -4.02 2.18
CA VAL A 164 6.49 -3.39 3.38
C VAL A 164 6.21 -1.92 3.04
N THR A 165 5.06 -1.40 3.47
CA THR A 165 4.77 0.03 3.40
C THR A 165 4.83 0.61 4.79
N ILE A 166 5.57 1.71 4.94
CA ILE A 166 5.86 2.41 6.18
C ILE A 166 5.23 3.81 6.06
N ASN A 167 4.59 4.27 7.13
CA ASN A 167 4.19 5.67 7.26
C ASN A 167 5.18 6.42 8.16
N PRO A 168 6.14 7.18 7.57
CA PRO A 168 7.10 7.99 8.32
C PRO A 168 6.58 9.40 8.64
N ALA A 169 5.46 9.79 8.03
CA ALA A 169 4.97 11.16 8.01
C ALA A 169 4.22 11.54 9.30
N ARG A 170 3.76 12.78 9.38
CA ARG A 170 2.98 13.30 10.53
C ARG A 170 1.47 13.20 10.32
N GLU A 171 1.07 12.72 9.16
CA GLU A 171 -0.29 12.54 8.70
C GLU A 171 -0.53 11.07 8.35
N ASP A 172 -1.80 10.66 8.37
CA ASP A 172 -2.15 9.30 7.99
C ASP A 172 -1.83 9.09 6.50
N LEU A 173 -1.25 7.94 6.20
CA LEU A 173 -1.03 7.48 4.84
C LEU A 173 -2.27 6.74 4.38
N VAL A 174 -2.82 7.15 3.25
CA VAL A 174 -3.89 6.42 2.55
C VAL A 174 -3.35 6.00 1.20
N MET A 175 -3.41 4.72 0.91
CA MET A 175 -2.99 4.17 -0.37
C MET A 175 -4.04 3.22 -0.93
N ALA A 176 -4.16 3.19 -2.25
CA ALA A 176 -4.86 2.15 -2.96
C ALA A 176 -3.89 1.13 -3.55
N ASN A 177 -4.38 -0.06 -3.86
CA ASN A 177 -3.64 -1.02 -4.67
C ASN A 177 -4.54 -1.83 -5.60
N LEU A 178 -3.98 -2.17 -6.76
CA LEU A 178 -4.50 -3.20 -7.65
C LEU A 178 -3.58 -4.42 -7.59
N VAL A 179 -4.19 -5.58 -7.42
CA VAL A 179 -3.51 -6.87 -7.35
C VAL A 179 -4.38 -7.96 -7.99
N SER A 180 -3.79 -9.07 -8.42
CA SER A 180 -4.58 -10.24 -8.83
C SER A 180 -5.54 -10.65 -7.71
N SER A 181 -6.73 -11.18 -8.04
CA SER A 181 -7.59 -11.84 -7.05
C SER A 181 -7.16 -13.27 -6.74
N GLU A 182 -6.25 -13.83 -7.53
CA GLU A 182 -5.80 -15.23 -7.45
C GLU A 182 -4.52 -15.41 -6.62
N PHE A 183 -3.84 -14.31 -6.26
CA PHE A 183 -2.67 -14.39 -5.38
C PHE A 183 -3.05 -14.70 -3.93
N SER A 184 -2.07 -15.16 -3.17
CA SER A 184 -2.15 -15.17 -1.72
C SER A 184 -0.88 -14.59 -1.09
N SER A 185 -1.03 -14.01 0.11
CA SER A 185 0.09 -13.45 0.85
C SER A 185 0.86 -14.55 1.61
N ASN A 186 2.14 -14.72 1.27
CA ASN A 186 3.07 -15.56 2.02
C ASN A 186 3.79 -14.71 3.08
N TYR A 187 3.27 -14.73 4.30
CA TYR A 187 3.84 -14.01 5.46
C TYR A 187 5.02 -14.74 6.12
N GLY A 188 5.20 -16.04 5.87
CA GLY A 188 6.15 -16.91 6.58
C GLY A 188 7.58 -16.36 6.59
N PRO A 189 8.18 -16.00 5.42
CA PRO A 189 9.54 -15.48 5.38
C PRO A 189 9.76 -14.22 6.23
N TYR A 190 8.78 -13.30 6.26
CA TYR A 190 8.84 -12.11 7.11
C TYR A 190 8.69 -12.50 8.58
N ALA A 191 7.80 -13.42 8.94
CA ALA A 191 7.67 -13.89 10.32
C ALA A 191 8.97 -14.57 10.83
N ASP A 192 9.54 -15.48 10.03
CA ASP A 192 10.72 -16.27 10.40
C ASP A 192 11.98 -15.41 10.58
N LEU A 193 12.09 -14.33 9.81
CA LEU A 193 13.22 -13.40 9.83
C LEU A 193 12.93 -12.11 10.61
N GLN A 194 11.84 -12.07 11.38
CA GLN A 194 11.45 -10.94 12.21
C GLN A 194 11.20 -9.63 11.43
N GLY A 195 10.61 -9.71 10.25
CA GLY A 195 10.26 -8.58 9.40
C GLY A 195 11.16 -8.44 8.19
N ALA A 196 11.30 -7.20 7.72
CA ALA A 196 12.11 -6.85 6.56
C ALA A 196 13.60 -6.81 6.89
N ALA A 197 14.44 -6.64 5.87
CA ALA A 197 15.89 -6.48 6.00
C ALA A 197 16.29 -5.23 6.79
N TYR A 198 15.42 -4.21 6.86
CA TYR A 198 15.61 -2.99 7.61
C TYR A 198 14.31 -2.57 8.30
N TYR A 199 14.44 -1.96 9.48
CA TYR A 199 13.37 -1.25 10.18
C TYR A 199 13.59 0.24 10.03
N GLU A 200 12.52 1.00 9.80
CA GLU A 200 12.59 2.46 9.79
C GLU A 200 12.12 3.00 11.14
N MET A 201 13.06 3.63 11.84
CA MET A 201 12.87 4.15 13.18
C MET A 201 12.55 5.65 13.15
N GLU A 202 11.96 6.14 14.24
CA GLU A 202 11.66 7.55 14.46
C GLU A 202 12.88 8.43 14.15
N GLY A 203 12.65 9.48 13.35
CA GLY A 203 13.72 10.34 12.84
C GLY A 203 14.32 9.85 11.52
N GLY A 204 13.77 8.80 10.91
CA GLY A 204 14.15 8.29 9.58
C GLY A 204 15.37 7.39 9.60
N ALA A 205 15.80 6.90 10.77
CA ALA A 205 16.96 6.03 10.87
C ALA A 205 16.62 4.61 10.41
N LEU A 206 17.38 4.09 9.44
CA LEU A 206 17.28 2.71 9.00
C LEU A 206 18.17 1.81 9.86
N VAL A 207 17.56 0.92 10.64
CA VAL A 207 18.25 -0.07 11.45
C VAL A 207 18.22 -1.41 10.72
N LYS A 208 19.40 -1.95 10.39
CA LYS A 208 19.51 -3.26 9.74
C LYS A 208 18.98 -4.35 10.66
N ASN A 209 18.11 -5.21 10.13
CA ASN A 209 17.64 -6.39 10.83
C ASN A 209 18.79 -7.43 10.90
N PRO A 210 19.25 -7.82 12.11
CA PRO A 210 20.38 -8.73 12.28
C PRO A 210 20.12 -10.16 11.74
N ARG A 211 18.86 -10.51 11.43
CA ARG A 211 18.49 -11.77 10.78
C ARG A 211 18.91 -11.83 9.31
N TYR A 212 19.08 -10.67 8.66
CA TYR A 212 19.56 -10.56 7.28
C TYR A 212 21.03 -10.13 7.25
N ARG A 213 21.94 -11.03 7.63
CA ARG A 213 23.37 -10.72 7.82
C ARG A 213 24.02 -10.07 6.60
N ASP A 214 23.71 -10.60 5.42
CA ASP A 214 24.37 -10.23 4.16
C ASP A 214 23.57 -9.20 3.34
N ALA A 215 22.44 -8.70 3.85
CA ALA A 215 21.65 -7.70 3.12
C ALA A 215 22.50 -6.45 2.82
N PRO A 216 22.48 -5.93 1.58
CA PRO A 216 23.21 -4.73 1.22
C PRO A 216 22.55 -3.49 1.83
N PRO A 217 23.24 -2.33 1.82
CA PRO A 217 22.61 -1.05 2.10
C PRO A 217 21.39 -0.81 1.20
N VAL A 218 20.37 -0.18 1.77
CA VAL A 218 19.15 0.18 1.04
C VAL A 218 19.47 1.13 -0.10
N ARG A 219 19.02 0.80 -1.31
CA ARG A 219 19.07 1.71 -2.46
C ARG A 219 17.75 2.47 -2.55
N TYR A 220 17.80 3.68 -3.06
CA TYR A 220 16.62 4.53 -3.21
C TYR A 220 16.24 4.64 -4.67
N CYS A 221 14.95 4.46 -4.93
CA CYS A 221 14.37 4.49 -6.25
C CYS A 221 13.19 5.46 -6.28
N ASN A 222 12.91 5.98 -7.47
CA ASN A 222 11.75 6.84 -7.67
C ASN A 222 10.52 5.99 -8.00
N PRO A 223 9.31 6.52 -7.74
CA PRO A 223 8.08 6.02 -8.34
C PRO A 223 8.18 5.91 -9.85
N VAL A 224 7.34 5.05 -10.41
CA VAL A 224 7.47 4.64 -11.80
C VAL A 224 6.29 5.11 -12.64
N GLU A 225 6.56 5.41 -13.89
CA GLU A 225 5.54 5.69 -14.90
C GLU A 225 5.66 4.70 -16.04
N VAL A 226 4.50 4.17 -16.48
CA VAL A 226 4.36 3.28 -17.63
C VAL A 226 3.20 3.81 -18.48
N PRO A 227 3.43 4.86 -19.30
CA PRO A 227 2.38 5.48 -20.10
C PRO A 227 1.63 4.49 -21.01
N ASP A 228 2.31 3.47 -21.53
CA ASP A 228 1.72 2.41 -22.36
C ASP A 228 0.64 1.58 -21.64
N LEU A 229 0.64 1.59 -20.31
CA LEU A 229 -0.40 0.98 -19.47
C LEU A 229 -1.30 2.03 -18.81
N GLY A 230 -1.07 3.33 -19.01
CA GLY A 230 -1.76 4.42 -18.33
C GLY A 230 -1.37 4.55 -16.85
N ILE A 231 -0.20 4.01 -16.47
CA ILE A 231 0.36 4.17 -15.12
C ILE A 231 1.13 5.48 -15.13
N GLU A 232 0.46 6.56 -14.77
CA GLU A 232 1.01 7.91 -14.75
C GLU A 232 0.53 8.60 -13.47
N LYS A 233 1.26 9.62 -13.00
CA LYS A 233 0.93 10.29 -11.73
C LYS A 233 -0.45 10.94 -11.77
N GLU A 234 -0.84 11.50 -12.91
CA GLU A 234 -2.09 12.22 -13.12
C GLU A 234 -3.31 11.30 -13.34
N ILE A 235 -3.09 10.01 -13.60
CA ILE A 235 -4.14 9.03 -13.82
C ILE A 235 -4.37 8.26 -12.53
N GLY A 236 -5.59 8.31 -11.99
CA GLY A 236 -5.94 7.55 -10.80
C GLY A 236 -5.85 6.05 -11.06
N LEU A 237 -5.38 5.26 -10.08
CA LEU A 237 -5.25 3.82 -10.25
C LEU A 237 -6.60 3.15 -10.53
N TYR A 238 -7.67 3.69 -9.93
CA TYR A 238 -9.04 3.24 -10.17
C TYR A 238 -9.48 3.46 -11.63
N ASP A 239 -8.91 4.45 -12.34
CA ASP A 239 -9.27 4.77 -13.73
C ASP A 239 -8.71 3.76 -14.75
N LEU A 240 -7.91 2.79 -14.29
CA LEU A 240 -7.49 1.64 -15.08
C LEU A 240 -8.61 0.59 -15.21
N ILE A 241 -9.65 0.64 -14.38
CA ILE A 241 -10.82 -0.23 -14.49
C ILE A 241 -11.53 0.08 -15.80
N GLY A 242 -11.87 -0.97 -16.54
CA GLY A 242 -12.38 -0.85 -17.91
C GLY A 242 -11.30 -0.88 -19.00
N ARG A 243 -10.01 -0.96 -18.63
CA ARG A 243 -8.87 -1.06 -19.56
C ARG A 243 -8.15 -2.40 -19.39
N PRO A 244 -8.55 -3.48 -20.09
CA PRO A 244 -8.02 -4.82 -19.84
C PRO A 244 -6.50 -4.92 -19.98
N ARG A 245 -5.91 -4.24 -20.97
CA ARG A 245 -4.46 -4.22 -21.17
C ARG A 245 -3.71 -3.59 -19.99
N SER A 246 -4.26 -2.53 -19.39
CA SER A 246 -3.62 -1.78 -18.29
C SER A 246 -3.46 -2.58 -17.01
N VAL A 247 -4.24 -3.65 -16.81
CA VAL A 247 -4.20 -4.49 -15.61
C VAL A 247 -3.75 -5.92 -15.88
N ALA A 248 -3.56 -6.29 -17.16
CA ALA A 248 -3.24 -7.67 -17.55
C ALA A 248 -1.94 -8.19 -16.93
N PHE A 249 -0.95 -7.30 -16.69
CA PHE A 249 0.31 -7.65 -16.03
C PHE A 249 0.11 -8.22 -14.62
N LEU A 250 -0.99 -7.88 -13.95
CA LEU A 250 -1.30 -8.40 -12.61
C LEU A 250 -1.60 -9.90 -12.62
N ASN A 251 -2.05 -10.46 -13.74
CA ASN A 251 -2.37 -11.89 -13.85
C ASN A 251 -1.38 -12.65 -14.75
N HIS A 252 -0.80 -11.95 -15.72
CA HIS A 252 0.11 -12.50 -16.73
C HIS A 252 1.45 -11.78 -16.77
N PRO A 253 2.18 -11.63 -15.64
CA PRO A 253 3.44 -10.89 -15.59
C PRO A 253 4.47 -11.37 -16.62
N GLU A 254 4.47 -12.66 -16.97
CA GLU A 254 5.36 -13.25 -17.97
C GLU A 254 5.25 -12.58 -19.36
N GLN A 255 4.12 -11.94 -19.67
CA GLN A 255 3.88 -11.23 -20.93
C GLN A 255 4.31 -9.76 -20.89
N PHE A 256 4.73 -9.27 -19.73
CA PHE A 256 5.09 -7.87 -19.47
C PHE A 256 6.48 -7.73 -18.84
N MET A 257 7.33 -8.75 -18.95
CA MET A 257 8.69 -8.73 -18.38
C MET A 257 9.54 -7.57 -18.88
N GLU A 258 9.33 -7.10 -20.10
CA GLU A 258 9.99 -5.89 -20.63
C GLU A 258 9.63 -4.64 -19.82
N ILE A 259 8.35 -4.49 -19.44
CA ILE A 259 7.92 -3.37 -18.58
C ILE A 259 8.62 -3.45 -17.24
N PHE A 260 8.67 -4.62 -16.63
CA PHE A 260 9.41 -4.77 -15.38
C PHE A 260 10.89 -4.46 -15.59
N ALA A 261 11.55 -4.96 -16.64
CA ALA A 261 12.97 -4.68 -16.90
C ALA A 261 13.25 -3.19 -17.15
N ASP A 262 12.40 -2.50 -17.91
CA ASP A 262 12.57 -1.09 -18.28
C ASP A 262 12.30 -0.17 -17.09
N VAL A 263 11.24 -0.44 -16.35
CA VAL A 263 10.82 0.34 -15.19
C VAL A 263 11.74 0.13 -13.99
N THR A 264 12.26 -1.10 -13.86
CA THR A 264 13.30 -1.41 -12.89
C THR A 264 14.70 -1.05 -13.38
N GLY A 265 14.84 -0.48 -14.58
CA GLY A 265 16.06 -0.23 -15.37
C GLY A 265 17.24 0.41 -14.61
N GLY A 266 17.87 -0.39 -13.75
CA GLY A 266 19.00 -0.03 -12.89
C GLY A 266 18.65 0.14 -11.40
N CYS A 267 17.37 0.15 -11.04
CA CYS A 267 16.90 0.39 -9.68
C CYS A 267 16.29 -0.82 -8.97
N LEU A 268 15.82 -1.88 -9.65
CA LEU A 268 15.57 -3.18 -9.01
C LEU A 268 16.31 -4.25 -9.82
N VAL A 269 16.80 -5.29 -9.14
CA VAL A 269 17.50 -6.41 -9.77
C VAL A 269 16.46 -7.44 -10.20
N MET A 270 16.13 -7.44 -11.50
CA MET A 270 15.36 -8.53 -12.10
C MET A 270 16.29 -9.73 -12.30
N ARG A 271 15.89 -10.92 -11.82
CA ARG A 271 16.58 -12.19 -12.07
C ARG A 271 15.67 -13.15 -12.80
#